data_AF-A0A6B2CRQ3-F1
#
_entry.id   AF-A0A6B2CRQ3-F1
#
_cell.length_a   1.000
_cell.length_b   1.000
_cell.length_c   1.000
_cell.angle_alpha   90.00
_cell.angle_beta   90.00
_cell.angle_gamma   90.00
#
_symmetry.space_group_name_H-M   'P 1'
#
loop_
_entity.id
_entity.type
_entity.pdbx_description
1 polymer ?
#
loop_
_entity_poly.entity_id
_entity_poly.type
_entity_poly.pdbx_seq_one_letter_code
_entity_poly.pdbx_strand_id
1 'polypeptide(L)'
;MSRLEPKILWEPSPEFIRNSNMFKYAEWLKANYGKDFGLSEDAKANVKAYNSMWRWSVESLEEFWETVWKYFNIISHTPYTKVLESRTMPGARWFTGATVNFAENVLRHAEAKRDEEAIVYVREDGLRRSMSWGELEREVAAASQWLREVAGVRKGDRVAAYITQVPEGVVALLAAASVGAIWVAVG
;
A
#
# COMPACT_ATOMS: atom_id res chain seq x y z
N MET A 1 -29.65 4.27 -36.90
CA MET A 1 -29.84 3.83 -35.50
C MET A 1 -28.91 4.66 -34.61
N SER A 2 -29.41 5.68 -33.92
CA SER A 2 -28.57 6.47 -33.01
C SER A 2 -28.19 5.60 -31.82
N ARG A 3 -26.90 5.37 -31.60
CA ARG A 3 -26.43 4.79 -30.34
C ARG A 3 -26.93 5.70 -29.21
N LEU A 4 -27.74 5.13 -28.32
CA LEU A 4 -28.08 5.79 -27.06
C LEU A 4 -26.76 6.08 -26.34
N GLU A 5 -26.45 7.36 -26.12
CA GLU A 5 -25.31 7.70 -25.28
C GLU A 5 -25.58 7.19 -23.86
N PRO A 6 -24.61 6.51 -23.24
CA PRO A 6 -24.78 5.97 -21.91
C PRO A 6 -25.05 7.10 -20.92
N LYS A 7 -26.14 6.98 -20.16
CA LYS A 7 -26.52 7.95 -19.12
C LYS A 7 -25.49 7.95 -18.00
N ILE A 8 -24.84 9.09 -17.76
CA ILE A 8 -23.96 9.28 -16.60
C ILE A 8 -24.82 9.25 -15.33
N LEU A 9 -24.48 8.36 -14.41
CA LEU A 9 -25.20 8.20 -13.13
C LEU A 9 -24.64 9.09 -12.02
N TRP A 10 -23.36 9.41 -12.08
CA TRP A 10 -22.65 10.21 -11.09
C TRP A 10 -21.41 10.86 -11.71
N GLU A 11 -21.04 12.03 -11.22
CA GLU A 11 -19.84 12.78 -11.62
C GLU A 11 -19.17 13.35 -10.35
N PRO A 12 -17.84 13.24 -10.21
CA PRO A 12 -17.15 13.79 -9.06
C PRO A 12 -17.20 15.32 -9.06
N SER A 13 -17.32 15.92 -7.87
CA SER A 13 -17.20 17.37 -7.73
C SER A 13 -15.75 17.84 -7.96
N PRO A 14 -15.53 19.11 -8.36
CA PRO A 14 -14.21 19.73 -8.42
C PRO A 14 -13.38 19.53 -7.15
N GLU A 15 -14.01 19.66 -5.98
CA GLU A 15 -13.38 19.47 -4.69
C GLU A 15 -12.94 18.01 -4.46
N PHE A 16 -13.80 17.05 -4.82
CA PHE A 16 -13.47 15.63 -4.73
C PHE A 16 -12.24 15.30 -5.59
N ILE A 17 -12.19 15.84 -6.82
CA ILE A 17 -11.07 15.65 -7.73
C ILE A 17 -9.78 16.20 -7.14
N ARG A 18 -9.76 17.48 -6.73
CA ARG A 18 -8.58 18.14 -6.15
C ARG A 18 -8.02 17.37 -4.95
N ASN A 19 -8.90 16.86 -4.08
CA ASN A 19 -8.50 16.20 -2.84
C ASN A 19 -8.09 14.73 -3.03
N SER A 20 -8.31 14.16 -4.21
CA SER A 20 -7.99 12.77 -4.51
C SER A 20 -6.47 12.50 -4.48
N ASN A 21 -6.09 11.28 -4.09
CA ASN A 21 -4.69 10.87 -4.12
C ASN A 21 -4.12 10.82 -5.55
N MET A 22 -4.97 10.57 -6.54
CA MET A 22 -4.57 10.56 -7.95
C MET A 22 -4.16 11.96 -8.42
N PHE A 23 -4.95 12.98 -8.08
CA PHE A 23 -4.63 14.38 -8.41
C PHE A 23 -3.32 14.81 -7.73
N LYS A 24 -3.16 14.50 -6.43
CA LYS A 24 -1.91 14.78 -5.68
C LYS A 24 -0.69 14.10 -6.30
N TYR A 25 -0.81 12.85 -6.72
CA TYR A 25 0.28 12.12 -7.37
C TYR A 25 0.59 12.68 -8.76
N ALA A 26 -0.41 13.08 -9.55
CA ALA A 26 -0.21 13.72 -10.85
C ALA A 26 0.52 15.07 -10.72
N GLU A 27 0.14 15.90 -9.76
CA GLU A 27 0.84 17.16 -9.47
C GLU A 27 2.28 16.92 -9.01
N TRP A 28 2.51 15.89 -8.19
CA TRP A 28 3.85 15.49 -7.79
C TRP A 28 4.70 15.00 -8.97
N LEU A 29 4.12 14.21 -9.89
CA LEU A 29 4.80 13.77 -11.11
C LEU A 29 5.17 14.96 -12.02
N LYS A 30 4.27 15.94 -12.16
CA LYS A 30 4.54 17.17 -12.87
C LYS A 30 5.70 17.94 -12.26
N ALA A 31 5.70 18.13 -10.95
CA ALA A 31 6.72 18.89 -10.24
C ALA A 31 8.11 18.21 -10.21
N ASN A 32 8.16 16.88 -10.07
CA ASN A 32 9.42 16.15 -9.85
C ASN A 32 9.96 15.46 -11.12
N TYR A 33 9.12 15.19 -12.11
CA TYR A 33 9.47 14.45 -13.32
C TYR A 33 9.08 15.17 -14.61
N GLY A 34 8.47 16.36 -14.53
CA GLY A 34 7.97 17.09 -15.70
C GLY A 34 6.83 16.38 -16.44
N LYS A 35 6.19 15.38 -15.81
CA LYS A 35 5.11 14.60 -16.42
C LYS A 35 3.76 15.24 -16.12
N ASP A 36 3.31 16.11 -17.02
CA ASP A 36 1.99 16.71 -16.97
C ASP A 36 1.00 15.94 -17.84
N PHE A 37 0.01 15.32 -17.20
CA PHE A 37 -1.07 14.59 -17.88
C PHE A 37 -2.31 15.46 -18.13
N GLY A 38 -2.31 16.72 -17.68
CA GLY A 38 -3.43 17.65 -17.83
C GLY A 38 -4.63 17.30 -16.95
N LEU A 39 -4.39 16.75 -15.75
CA LEU A 39 -5.47 16.63 -14.77
C LEU A 39 -5.95 18.02 -14.37
N SER A 40 -7.26 18.17 -14.25
CA SER A 40 -7.92 19.43 -13.90
C SER A 40 -9.11 19.16 -12.98
N GLU A 41 -9.89 20.17 -12.66
CA GLU A 41 -11.12 20.02 -11.88
C GLU A 41 -12.34 19.59 -12.72
N ASP A 42 -12.17 19.52 -14.05
CA ASP A 42 -13.18 19.05 -14.98
C ASP A 42 -13.13 17.52 -15.08
N ALA A 43 -14.19 16.86 -14.58
CA ALA A 43 -14.29 15.42 -14.57
C ALA A 43 -14.28 14.80 -15.98
N LYS A 44 -14.87 15.47 -16.98
CA LYS A 44 -14.88 14.99 -18.38
C LYS A 44 -13.51 15.12 -19.01
N ALA A 45 -12.82 16.24 -18.79
CA ALA A 45 -11.44 16.41 -19.25
C ALA A 45 -10.50 15.35 -18.65
N ASN A 46 -10.73 15.01 -17.38
CA ASN A 46 -9.93 14.02 -16.65
C ASN A 46 -10.04 12.59 -17.21
N VAL A 47 -11.10 12.25 -17.95
CA VAL A 47 -11.18 10.93 -18.61
C VAL A 47 -9.99 10.74 -19.56
N LYS A 48 -9.68 11.77 -20.37
CA LYS A 48 -8.54 11.72 -21.29
C LYS A 48 -7.22 11.78 -20.54
N ALA A 49 -7.10 12.65 -19.54
CA ALA A 49 -5.90 12.80 -18.73
C ALA A 49 -5.53 11.49 -18.01
N TYR A 50 -6.51 10.84 -17.36
CA TYR A 50 -6.35 9.54 -16.72
C TYR A 50 -5.95 8.46 -17.71
N ASN A 51 -6.59 8.40 -18.90
CA ASN A 51 -6.22 7.44 -19.93
C ASN A 51 -4.77 7.62 -20.42
N SER A 52 -4.30 8.87 -20.57
CA SER A 52 -2.90 9.14 -20.89
C SER A 52 -1.94 8.66 -19.78
N MET A 53 -2.30 8.91 -18.51
CA MET A 53 -1.51 8.45 -17.37
C MET A 53 -1.48 6.93 -17.23
N TRP A 54 -2.63 6.27 -17.40
CA TRP A 54 -2.74 4.82 -17.44
C TRP A 54 -1.90 4.23 -18.57
N ARG A 55 -1.99 4.80 -19.78
CA ARG A 55 -1.19 4.37 -20.93
C ARG A 55 0.31 4.47 -20.64
N TRP A 56 0.76 5.59 -20.08
CA TRP A 56 2.15 5.73 -19.63
C TRP A 56 2.52 4.68 -18.57
N SER A 57 1.65 4.38 -17.60
CA SER A 57 1.93 3.40 -16.54
C SER A 57 2.18 1.98 -17.06
N VAL A 58 1.60 1.63 -18.21
CA VAL A 58 1.76 0.29 -18.83
C VAL A 58 2.85 0.26 -19.90
N GLU A 59 3.06 1.36 -20.63
CA GLU A 59 4.11 1.45 -21.66
C GLU A 59 5.50 1.65 -21.02
N SER A 60 5.60 2.55 -20.04
CA SER A 60 6.82 2.92 -19.31
C SER A 60 6.84 2.33 -17.89
N LEU A 61 6.67 1.01 -17.82
CA LEU A 61 6.46 0.26 -16.58
C LEU A 61 7.53 0.50 -15.50
N GLU A 62 8.81 0.44 -15.87
CA GLU A 62 9.94 0.63 -14.96
C GLU A 62 9.98 2.04 -14.39
N GLU A 63 9.73 3.05 -15.23
CA GLU A 63 9.67 4.45 -14.82
C GLU A 63 8.48 4.67 -13.88
N PHE A 64 7.31 4.16 -14.24
CA PHE A 64 6.11 4.27 -13.42
C PHE A 64 6.33 3.69 -12.02
N TRP A 65 6.78 2.45 -11.92
CA TRP A 65 7.00 1.82 -10.62
C TRP A 65 8.12 2.48 -9.81
N GLU A 66 9.14 3.05 -10.47
CA GLU A 66 10.14 3.86 -9.78
C GLU A 66 9.51 5.11 -9.15
N THR A 67 8.63 5.79 -9.87
CA THR A 67 7.96 6.98 -9.35
C THR A 67 7.01 6.64 -8.21
N VAL A 68 6.33 5.49 -8.25
CA VAL A 68 5.50 4.99 -7.14
C VAL A 68 6.36 4.73 -5.90
N TRP A 69 7.49 4.05 -6.07
CA TRP A 69 8.45 3.80 -4.99
C TRP A 69 8.90 5.10 -4.30
N LYS A 70 9.26 6.11 -5.10
CA LYS A 70 9.73 7.41 -4.62
C LYS A 70 8.59 8.24 -4.02
N TYR A 71 7.41 8.26 -4.63
CA TYR A 71 6.25 9.01 -4.13
C TYR A 71 5.81 8.55 -2.75
N PHE A 72 5.76 7.23 -2.55
CA PHE A 72 5.38 6.66 -1.26
C PHE A 72 6.54 6.58 -0.26
N ASN A 73 7.75 7.02 -0.63
CA ASN A 73 8.96 6.95 0.20
C ASN A 73 9.17 5.55 0.78
N ILE A 74 9.19 4.53 -0.07
CA ILE A 74 9.38 3.15 0.38
C ILE A 74 10.72 3.01 1.09
N ILE A 75 10.67 2.54 2.34
CA ILE A 75 11.85 2.32 3.18
C ILE A 75 12.52 1.04 2.72
N SER A 76 13.79 1.16 2.35
CA SER A 76 14.62 0.03 1.95
C SER A 76 16.02 0.16 2.51
N HIS A 77 16.56 -0.96 2.99
CA HIS A 77 17.87 -0.99 3.66
C HIS A 77 19.03 -1.16 2.67
N THR A 78 18.72 -1.51 1.43
CA THR A 78 19.69 -1.59 0.33
C THR A 78 19.10 -0.97 -0.94
N PRO A 79 19.90 -0.33 -1.79
CA PRO A 79 19.39 0.25 -3.02
C PRO A 79 18.95 -0.83 -4.02
N TYR A 80 17.89 -0.57 -4.79
CA TYR A 80 17.63 -1.34 -6.01
C TYR A 80 18.60 -0.92 -7.11
N THR A 81 18.97 -1.87 -7.96
CA THR A 81 19.81 -1.66 -9.14
C THR A 81 19.00 -1.65 -10.44
N LYS A 82 17.83 -2.31 -10.43
CA LYS A 82 16.86 -2.34 -11.53
C LYS A 82 15.45 -2.40 -10.97
N VAL A 83 14.51 -1.66 -11.55
CA VAL A 83 13.09 -1.72 -11.18
C VAL A 83 12.45 -3.02 -11.68
N LEU A 84 12.76 -3.45 -12.90
CA LEU A 84 12.32 -4.73 -13.46
C LEU A 84 13.47 -5.35 -14.24
N GLU A 85 13.80 -6.62 -13.96
CA GLU A 85 14.88 -7.31 -14.70
C GLU A 85 14.47 -7.72 -16.12
N SER A 86 13.25 -8.21 -16.27
CA SER A 86 12.68 -8.69 -17.52
C SER A 86 11.15 -8.62 -17.47
N ARG A 87 10.53 -8.35 -18.61
CA ARG A 87 9.07 -8.35 -18.78
C ARG A 87 8.49 -9.75 -19.05
N THR A 88 9.33 -10.79 -19.06
CA THR A 88 8.90 -12.18 -19.25
C THR A 88 8.17 -12.71 -18.01
N MET A 89 7.09 -13.47 -18.24
CA MET A 89 6.31 -14.11 -17.19
C MET A 89 6.20 -15.62 -17.45
N PRO A 90 6.11 -16.46 -16.39
CA PRO A 90 6.22 -16.11 -14.96
C PRO A 90 7.68 -15.83 -14.53
N GLY A 91 7.86 -15.31 -13.30
CA GLY A 91 9.20 -15.10 -12.72
C GLY A 91 9.76 -13.69 -12.87
N ALA A 92 8.91 -12.69 -13.13
CA ALA A 92 9.31 -11.28 -13.13
C ALA A 92 9.98 -10.89 -11.80
N ARG A 93 11.16 -10.27 -11.88
CA ARG A 93 11.93 -9.82 -10.72
C ARG A 93 11.92 -8.30 -10.64
N TRP A 94 11.29 -7.81 -9.57
CA TRP A 94 11.10 -6.38 -9.30
C TRP A 94 12.09 -5.87 -8.26
N PHE A 95 12.55 -4.64 -8.43
CA PHE A 95 13.43 -3.91 -7.51
C PHE A 95 14.66 -4.73 -7.06
N THR A 96 15.32 -5.41 -8.01
CA THR A 96 16.48 -6.25 -7.70
C THR A 96 17.55 -5.46 -6.94
N GLY A 97 18.00 -6.03 -5.83
CA GLY A 97 18.99 -5.42 -4.94
C GLY A 97 18.37 -4.75 -3.72
N ALA A 98 17.11 -4.32 -3.81
CA ALA A 98 16.43 -3.74 -2.66
C ALA A 98 16.03 -4.80 -1.62
N THR A 99 16.09 -4.40 -0.37
CA THR A 99 15.59 -5.16 0.78
C THR A 99 14.59 -4.30 1.53
N VAL A 100 13.40 -4.82 1.76
CA VAL A 100 12.30 -4.09 2.40
C VAL A 100 11.68 -4.96 3.48
N ASN A 101 11.15 -4.33 4.53
CA ASN A 101 10.29 -4.98 5.50
C ASN A 101 8.88 -4.37 5.41
N PHE A 102 7.88 -5.23 5.20
CA PHE A 102 6.49 -4.79 5.08
C PHE A 102 5.98 -4.16 6.38
N ALA A 103 6.25 -4.79 7.53
CA ALA A 103 5.79 -4.29 8.82
C ALA A 103 6.44 -2.95 9.18
N GLU A 104 7.72 -2.75 8.85
CA GLU A 104 8.41 -1.46 9.01
C GLU A 104 7.73 -0.36 8.19
N ASN A 105 7.43 -0.62 6.91
CA ASN A 105 6.78 0.37 6.06
C ASN A 105 5.36 0.71 6.53
N VAL A 106 4.63 -0.26 7.12
CA VAL A 106 3.32 -0.02 7.73
C VAL A 106 3.46 0.81 9.01
N LEU A 107 4.36 0.41 9.91
CA LEU A 107 4.52 1.01 11.23
C LEU A 107 5.34 2.31 11.24
N ARG A 108 5.91 2.75 10.12
CA ARG A 108 6.68 4.02 10.02
C ARG A 108 5.94 5.26 10.51
N HIS A 109 4.62 5.20 10.54
CA HIS A 109 3.78 6.31 10.99
C HIS A 109 3.47 6.26 12.49
N ALA A 110 3.85 5.17 13.18
CA ALA A 110 3.41 4.91 14.53
C ALA A 110 3.91 5.93 15.55
N GLU A 111 5.13 6.42 15.39
CA GLU A 111 5.66 7.48 16.27
C GLU A 111 4.90 8.80 16.10
N ALA A 112 4.71 9.25 14.85
CA ALA A 112 4.04 10.52 14.55
C ALA A 112 2.53 10.49 14.85
N LYS A 113 1.91 9.31 14.80
CA LYS A 113 0.46 9.10 14.99
C LYS A 113 0.15 8.30 16.26
N ARG A 114 1.05 8.32 17.24
CA ARG A 114 1.06 7.40 18.39
C ARG A 114 -0.30 7.19 19.03
N ASP A 115 -1.04 8.27 19.28
CA ASP A 115 -2.32 8.24 19.99
C ASP A 115 -3.54 8.20 19.05
N GLU A 116 -3.34 8.24 17.72
CA GLU A 116 -4.42 8.11 16.73
C GLU A 116 -4.85 6.64 16.56
N GLU A 117 -6.12 6.42 16.21
CA GLU A 117 -6.64 5.07 15.93
C GLU A 117 -5.96 4.47 14.69
N ALA A 118 -5.25 3.36 14.87
CA ALA A 118 -4.68 2.56 13.77
C ALA A 118 -5.66 1.49 13.30
N ILE A 119 -6.33 0.83 14.26
CA ILE A 119 -7.33 -0.20 14.00
C ILE A 119 -8.61 0.19 14.72
N VAL A 120 -9.72 0.22 13.98
CA VAL A 120 -11.06 0.31 14.52
C VAL A 120 -11.73 -1.04 14.32
N TYR A 121 -12.10 -1.70 15.40
CA TYR A 121 -12.78 -2.99 15.38
C TYR A 121 -14.22 -2.83 15.82
N VAL A 122 -15.12 -3.34 15.00
CA VAL A 122 -16.56 -3.37 15.25
C VAL A 122 -17.03 -4.81 15.16
N ARG A 123 -17.79 -5.25 16.15
CA ARG A 123 -18.42 -6.57 16.18
C ARG A 123 -19.92 -6.45 15.93
N GLU A 124 -20.53 -7.56 15.54
CA GLU A 124 -21.96 -7.64 15.18
C GLU A 124 -22.91 -7.26 16.33
N ASP A 125 -22.48 -7.38 17.59
CA ASP A 125 -23.22 -6.93 18.77
C ASP A 125 -23.12 -5.42 19.03
N GLY A 126 -22.48 -4.68 18.12
CA GLY A 126 -22.26 -3.24 18.23
C GLY A 126 -21.07 -2.85 19.09
N LEU A 127 -20.30 -3.82 19.63
CA LEU A 127 -19.06 -3.49 20.35
C LEU A 127 -18.09 -2.80 19.40
N ARG A 128 -17.66 -1.59 19.76
CA ARG A 128 -16.58 -0.85 19.11
C ARG A 128 -15.38 -0.75 20.04
N ARG A 129 -14.22 -1.23 19.61
CA ARG A 129 -12.92 -0.95 20.24
C ARG A 129 -11.97 -0.36 19.21
N SER A 130 -10.96 0.35 19.68
CA SER A 130 -9.87 0.79 18.83
C SER A 130 -8.53 0.45 19.45
N MET A 131 -7.53 0.35 18.59
CA MET A 131 -6.13 0.20 18.93
C MET A 131 -5.39 1.37 18.31
N SER A 132 -4.69 2.12 19.13
CA SER A 132 -3.83 3.23 18.70
C SER A 132 -2.61 2.70 17.94
N TRP A 133 -1.96 3.57 17.16
CA TRP A 133 -0.70 3.22 16.50
C TRP A 133 0.39 2.79 17.49
N GLY A 134 0.48 3.47 18.64
CA GLY A 134 1.43 3.13 19.69
C GLY A 134 1.13 1.82 20.40
N GLU A 135 -0.14 1.39 20.45
CA GLU A 135 -0.51 0.04 20.92
C GLU A 135 -0.16 -1.02 19.90
N LEU A 136 -0.52 -0.79 18.63
CA LEU A 136 -0.21 -1.70 17.53
C LEU A 136 1.29 -1.97 17.44
N GLU A 137 2.12 -0.92 17.47
CA GLU A 137 3.58 -1.03 17.44
C GLU A 137 4.11 -1.88 18.61
N ARG A 138 3.64 -1.62 19.85
CA ARG A 138 4.06 -2.38 21.03
C ARG A 138 3.66 -3.85 20.95
N GLU A 139 2.42 -4.14 20.55
CA GLU A 139 1.93 -5.51 20.45
C GLU A 139 2.64 -6.28 19.33
N VAL A 140 2.88 -5.64 18.19
CA VAL A 140 3.68 -6.23 17.10
C VAL A 140 5.10 -6.50 17.61
N ALA A 141 5.76 -5.55 18.27
CA ALA A 141 7.11 -5.75 18.79
C ALA A 141 7.19 -6.93 19.78
N ALA A 142 6.23 -7.03 20.71
CA ALA A 142 6.16 -8.13 21.67
C ALA A 142 5.93 -9.49 20.98
N ALA A 143 4.99 -9.56 20.04
CA ALA A 143 4.71 -10.78 19.29
C ALA A 143 5.90 -11.21 18.41
N SER A 144 6.56 -10.25 17.75
CA SER A 144 7.78 -10.50 16.95
C SER A 144 8.93 -11.03 17.78
N GLN A 145 9.13 -10.49 18.99
CA GLN A 145 10.14 -10.97 19.92
C GLN A 145 9.82 -12.40 20.37
N TRP A 146 8.56 -12.69 20.74
CA TRP A 146 8.16 -14.03 21.13
C TRP A 146 8.35 -15.05 19.98
N LEU A 147 7.94 -14.70 18.76
CA LEU A 147 8.13 -15.56 17.58
C LEU A 147 9.62 -15.90 17.38
N ARG A 148 10.50 -14.90 17.50
CA ARG A 148 11.93 -15.06 17.26
C ARG A 148 12.66 -15.82 18.36
N GLU A 149 12.39 -15.48 19.62
CA GLU A 149 13.18 -15.93 20.78
C GLU A 149 12.59 -17.17 21.43
N VAL A 150 11.26 -17.27 21.52
CA VAL A 150 10.59 -18.37 22.23
C VAL A 150 10.15 -19.46 21.26
N ALA A 151 9.47 -19.09 20.18
CA ALA A 151 9.03 -20.06 19.17
C ALA A 151 10.15 -20.45 18.18
N GLY A 152 11.26 -19.71 18.16
CA GLY A 152 12.42 -20.01 17.31
C GLY A 152 12.20 -19.76 15.82
N VAL A 153 11.19 -18.97 15.45
CA VAL A 153 10.86 -18.64 14.05
C VAL A 153 12.03 -17.92 13.37
N ARG A 154 12.31 -18.32 12.13
CA ARG A 154 13.34 -17.74 11.26
C ARG A 154 12.73 -17.27 9.94
N LYS A 155 13.50 -16.46 9.21
CA LYS A 155 13.11 -15.96 7.88
C LYS A 155 12.82 -17.15 6.95
N GLY A 156 11.65 -17.15 6.32
CA GLY A 156 11.18 -18.22 5.42
C GLY A 156 10.36 -19.33 6.10
N ASP A 157 10.28 -19.35 7.42
CA ASP A 157 9.34 -20.22 8.14
C ASP A 157 7.90 -19.77 7.90
N ARG A 158 6.95 -20.71 8.02
CA ARG A 158 5.52 -20.41 7.86
C ARG A 158 4.89 -20.25 9.23
N VAL A 159 4.14 -19.17 9.41
CA VAL A 159 3.30 -18.95 10.60
C VAL A 159 1.85 -19.03 10.13
N ALA A 160 1.17 -20.10 10.53
CA ALA A 160 -0.22 -20.35 10.17
C ALA A 160 -1.14 -19.95 11.34
N ALA A 161 -2.25 -19.27 11.03
CA ALA A 161 -3.26 -18.90 12.02
C ALA A 161 -4.66 -19.28 11.56
N TYR A 162 -5.43 -19.83 12.50
CA TYR A 162 -6.88 -19.95 12.40
C TYR A 162 -7.48 -18.83 13.22
N ILE A 163 -7.91 -17.76 12.53
CA ILE A 163 -8.25 -16.49 13.18
C ILE A 163 -9.38 -15.78 12.44
N THR A 164 -10.24 -15.11 13.20
CA THR A 164 -11.32 -14.28 12.68
C THR A 164 -10.83 -12.85 12.37
N GLN A 165 -11.72 -11.97 11.92
CA GLN A 165 -11.40 -10.57 11.60
C GLN A 165 -11.21 -9.70 12.87
N VAL A 166 -10.23 -10.03 13.70
CA VAL A 166 -9.91 -9.34 14.94
C VAL A 166 -8.55 -8.61 14.85
N PRO A 167 -8.35 -7.48 15.56
CA PRO A 167 -7.07 -6.75 15.65
C PRO A 167 -5.84 -7.63 15.86
N GLU A 168 -5.95 -8.68 16.68
CA GLU A 168 -4.88 -9.61 16.98
C GLU A 168 -4.38 -10.35 15.72
N GLY A 169 -5.23 -10.51 14.69
CA GLY A 169 -4.82 -11.05 13.40
C GLY A 169 -3.92 -10.10 12.61
N VAL A 170 -4.14 -8.79 12.72
CA VAL A 170 -3.25 -7.78 12.13
C VAL A 170 -1.91 -7.76 12.88
N VAL A 171 -1.95 -7.83 14.21
CA VAL A 171 -0.74 -7.94 15.05
C VAL A 171 0.07 -9.16 14.65
N ALA A 172 -0.55 -10.34 14.54
CA ALA A 172 0.14 -11.58 14.19
C ALA A 172 0.71 -11.56 12.76
N LEU A 173 -0.03 -11.02 11.79
CA LEU A 173 0.45 -10.79 10.42
C LEU A 173 1.72 -9.91 10.42
N LEU A 174 1.64 -8.73 11.03
CA LEU A 174 2.75 -7.78 11.05
C LEU A 174 3.94 -8.33 11.83
N ALA A 175 3.70 -9.07 12.91
CA ALA A 175 4.75 -9.73 13.67
C ALA A 175 5.49 -10.79 12.83
N ALA A 176 4.75 -11.68 12.17
CA ALA A 176 5.31 -12.67 11.26
C ALA A 176 6.09 -12.03 10.10
N ALA A 177 5.52 -11.00 9.46
CA ALA A 177 6.18 -10.26 8.39
C ALA A 177 7.48 -9.57 8.88
N SER A 178 7.48 -9.02 10.09
CA SER A 178 8.64 -8.31 10.64
C SER A 178 9.85 -9.23 10.86
N VAL A 179 9.63 -10.51 11.19
CA VAL A 179 10.68 -11.52 11.35
C VAL A 179 11.03 -12.23 10.04
N GLY A 180 10.40 -11.84 8.93
CA GLY A 180 10.60 -12.44 7.61
C GLY A 180 9.95 -13.81 7.43
N ALA A 181 8.98 -14.15 8.28
CA ALA A 181 8.18 -15.36 8.14
C ALA A 181 7.07 -15.16 7.09
N ILE A 182 6.58 -16.27 6.55
CA ILE A 182 5.49 -16.34 5.59
C ILE A 182 4.20 -16.54 6.37
N TRP A 183 3.37 -15.50 6.43
CA TRP A 183 2.06 -15.55 7.07
C TRP A 183 1.05 -16.31 6.21
N VAL A 184 0.28 -17.18 6.84
CA VAL A 184 -0.86 -17.88 6.24
C VAL A 184 -2.02 -17.81 7.21
N ALA A 185 -3.17 -17.28 6.78
CA ALA A 185 -4.37 -17.23 7.59
C ALA A 185 -5.51 -17.98 6.93
N VAL A 186 -6.31 -18.63 7.77
CA VAL A 186 -7.60 -19.22 7.44
C VAL A 186 -8.62 -18.70 8.45
N GLY A 187 -9.82 -18.37 7.98
CA GLY A 187 -10.92 -17.84 8.76
C GLY A 187 -12.23 -18.55 8.44
#